data_AF-A0A1H2SVA5-F1
#
_entry.id   AF-A0A1H2SVA5-F1
#
_cell.length_a   1.000
_cell.length_b   1.000
_cell.length_c   1.000
_cell.angle_alpha   90.00
_cell.angle_beta   90.00
_cell.angle_gamma   90.00
#
_symmetry.space_group_name_H-M   'P 1'
#
loop_
_entity.id
_entity.type
_entity.pdbx_description
1 polymer ?
#
loop_
_entity_poly.entity_id
_entity_poly.type
_entity_poly.pdbx_seq_one_letter_code
_entity_poly.pdbx_strand_id
1 'polypeptide(L)'
;MLSAKNTENGVLLKKIIPNKNVKYWQVEHFPNYKTEDLDFEILFSKGNTENISIPKNEFNLNGFFSGCHPSLCAYRITYLEKDQWKIIQSEKELKTFIDKIDNVYEAYLIGKINEYDIDQNSEKGNGFVKQKDGYKLKMMKYNNCPESKESFTLSINNNGNIENTKSNGFYFKTTDCIIY
;
A
#
# COMPACT_ATOMS: atom_id res chain seq x y z
N MET A 1 11.16 -0.42 13.97
CA MET A 1 10.37 -1.21 13.00
C MET A 1 8.89 -0.88 13.17
N LEU A 2 8.06 -1.10 12.16
CA LEU A 2 6.61 -1.19 12.36
C LEU A 2 6.28 -2.52 13.04
N SER A 3 5.29 -2.53 13.96
CA SER A 3 4.74 -3.78 14.50
C SER A 3 4.00 -4.57 13.42
N ALA A 4 3.84 -5.89 13.56
CA ALA A 4 3.13 -6.74 12.59
C ALA A 4 1.75 -6.19 12.17
N LYS A 5 0.91 -5.81 13.14
CA LYS A 5 -0.39 -5.17 12.86
C LYS A 5 -0.29 -3.90 11.98
N ASN A 6 0.82 -3.17 12.08
CA ASN A 6 1.04 -1.93 11.35
C ASN A 6 1.64 -2.13 9.96
N THR A 7 1.94 -3.37 9.55
CA THR A 7 2.47 -3.69 8.21
C THR A 7 1.39 -4.16 7.23
N GLU A 8 0.17 -4.42 7.72
CA GLU A 8 -0.97 -4.81 6.89
C GLU A 8 -1.39 -3.66 5.96
N ASN A 9 -1.68 -3.97 4.68
CA ASN A 9 -2.07 -2.98 3.67
C ASN A 9 -3.24 -2.11 4.14
N GLY A 10 -4.30 -2.74 4.67
CA GLY A 10 -5.45 -2.01 5.20
C GLY A 10 -5.09 -1.03 6.32
N VAL A 11 -4.07 -1.30 7.13
CA VAL A 11 -3.61 -0.38 8.18
C VAL A 11 -2.75 0.75 7.60
N LEU A 12 -1.86 0.45 6.64
CA LEU A 12 -1.06 1.46 5.95
C LEU A 12 -1.95 2.47 5.21
N LEU A 13 -2.94 1.99 4.46
CA LEU A 13 -3.84 2.84 3.66
C LEU A 13 -4.64 3.81 4.52
N LYS A 14 -5.04 3.43 5.74
CA LYS A 14 -5.74 4.31 6.70
C LYS A 14 -4.91 5.49 7.18
N LYS A 15 -3.59 5.43 6.98
CA LYS A 15 -2.65 6.46 7.42
C LYS A 15 -2.31 7.47 6.33
N ILE A 16 -2.87 7.31 5.12
CA ILE A 16 -2.71 8.29 4.04
C ILE A 16 -3.33 9.63 4.48
N ILE A 17 -2.60 10.70 4.23
CA ILE A 17 -3.01 12.09 4.35
C ILE A 17 -3.15 12.62 2.92
N PRO A 18 -4.36 12.60 2.35
CA PRO A 18 -4.53 13.05 0.97
C PRO A 18 -4.36 14.57 0.84
N ASN A 19 -4.24 15.03 -0.40
CA ASN A 19 -4.25 16.45 -0.74
C ASN A 19 -5.44 17.19 -0.11
N LYS A 20 -5.24 18.45 0.29
CA LYS A 20 -6.24 19.31 0.95
C LYS A 20 -7.53 19.52 0.16
N ASN A 21 -7.51 19.30 -1.16
CA ASN A 21 -8.70 19.44 -2.01
C ASN A 21 -9.69 18.26 -1.90
N VAL A 22 -9.30 17.17 -1.23
CA VAL A 22 -10.14 16.00 -1.01
C VAL A 22 -11.10 16.27 0.14
N LYS A 23 -12.40 16.38 -0.16
CA LYS A 23 -13.47 16.64 0.82
C LYS A 23 -13.86 15.38 1.60
N TYR A 24 -13.85 14.23 0.93
CA TYR A 24 -14.16 12.91 1.49
C TYR A 24 -13.32 11.85 0.78
N TRP A 25 -12.95 10.79 1.49
CA TRP A 25 -12.42 9.57 0.89
C TRP A 25 -12.70 8.35 1.75
N GLN A 26 -12.66 7.18 1.11
CA GLN A 26 -12.77 5.88 1.77
C GLN A 26 -11.83 4.85 1.17
N VAL A 27 -11.37 3.92 2.00
CA VAL A 27 -10.63 2.73 1.59
C VAL A 27 -11.61 1.57 1.52
N GLU A 28 -11.65 0.92 0.37
CA GLU A 28 -12.48 -0.24 0.10
C GLU A 28 -11.59 -1.45 -0.04
N HIS A 29 -11.96 -2.55 0.60
CA HIS A 29 -11.29 -3.83 0.47
C HIS A 29 -12.27 -4.86 -0.10
N PHE A 30 -11.82 -5.52 -1.15
CA PHE A 30 -12.55 -6.58 -1.84
C PHE A 30 -11.88 -7.88 -1.42
N PRO A 31 -12.41 -8.66 -0.46
CA PRO A 31 -11.78 -9.89 0.02
C PRO A 31 -11.73 -10.99 -1.04
N ASN A 32 -12.71 -10.98 -1.95
CA ASN A 32 -12.75 -11.81 -3.14
C ASN A 32 -13.39 -11.01 -4.27
N TYR A 33 -12.60 -10.55 -5.23
CA TYR A 33 -13.14 -9.79 -6.35
C TYR A 33 -13.68 -10.68 -7.48
N LYS A 34 -13.68 -12.02 -7.38
CA LYS A 34 -14.17 -12.91 -8.45
C LYS A 34 -15.64 -13.34 -8.34
N THR A 35 -16.35 -12.96 -7.27
CA THR A 35 -17.76 -13.29 -7.09
C THR A 35 -18.66 -12.26 -7.75
N GLU A 36 -19.83 -12.69 -8.25
CA GLU A 36 -20.86 -11.79 -8.80
C GLU A 36 -21.41 -10.84 -7.71
N ASP A 37 -21.36 -11.28 -6.45
CA ASP A 37 -21.61 -10.44 -5.29
C ASP A 37 -20.40 -9.52 -5.08
N LEU A 38 -20.59 -8.22 -5.39
CA LEU A 38 -19.64 -7.13 -5.11
C LEU A 38 -19.57 -6.85 -3.60
N ASP A 39 -19.20 -7.85 -2.83
CA ASP A 39 -18.97 -7.69 -1.40
C ASP A 39 -17.63 -6.99 -1.21
N PHE A 40 -17.71 -5.72 -0.85
CA PHE A 40 -16.57 -4.95 -0.38
C PHE A 40 -16.86 -4.44 1.02
N GLU A 41 -15.80 -4.28 1.80
CA GLU A 41 -15.87 -3.64 3.10
C GLU A 41 -15.23 -2.25 3.04
N ILE A 42 -15.87 -1.28 3.69
CA ILE A 42 -15.28 0.03 3.92
C ILE A 42 -14.37 -0.11 5.14
N LEU A 43 -13.07 -0.20 4.91
CA LEU A 43 -12.08 -0.31 5.98
C LEU A 43 -11.92 1.00 6.75
N PHE A 44 -12.18 2.12 6.08
CA PHE A 44 -12.02 3.47 6.61
C PHE A 44 -12.70 4.48 5.72
N SER A 45 -13.24 5.54 6.33
CA SER A 45 -13.67 6.75 5.64
C SER A 45 -13.37 7.99 6.46
N LYS A 46 -13.19 9.12 5.78
CA LYS A 46 -12.96 10.42 6.41
C LYS A 46 -13.44 11.55 5.51
N GLY A 47 -14.06 12.56 6.13
CA GLY A 47 -14.50 13.78 5.47
C GLY A 47 -16.01 13.90 5.41
N ASN A 48 -16.51 14.76 4.53
CA ASN A 48 -17.94 15.04 4.35
C ASN A 48 -18.28 15.07 2.85
N THR A 49 -19.38 14.44 2.47
CA THR A 49 -19.84 14.39 1.08
C THR A 49 -20.75 15.56 0.69
N GLU A 50 -21.13 16.43 1.64
CA GLU A 50 -22.01 17.59 1.41
C GLU A 50 -23.35 17.20 0.73
N ASN A 51 -23.89 16.02 1.11
CA ASN A 51 -25.09 15.41 0.53
C ASN A 51 -24.95 14.90 -0.91
N ILE A 52 -23.74 14.86 -1.47
CA ILE A 52 -23.47 14.12 -2.71
C ILE A 52 -23.46 12.63 -2.37
N SER A 53 -24.35 11.86 -2.99
CA SER A 53 -24.42 10.41 -2.79
C SER A 53 -23.11 9.75 -3.23
N ILE A 54 -22.57 8.87 -2.38
CA ILE A 54 -21.42 8.04 -2.71
C ILE A 54 -21.83 7.10 -3.86
N PRO A 55 -21.05 7.02 -4.95
CA PRO A 55 -21.38 6.17 -6.08
C PRO A 55 -21.42 4.71 -5.60
N LYS A 56 -22.39 3.96 -6.12
CA LYS A 56 -22.35 2.51 -5.98
C LYS A 56 -21.19 2.00 -6.82
N ASN A 57 -20.43 1.05 -6.29
CA ASN A 57 -19.43 0.37 -7.08
C ASN A 57 -20.13 -0.39 -8.22
N GLU A 58 -19.82 -0.01 -9.45
CA GLU A 58 -20.16 -0.82 -10.62
C GLU A 58 -19.30 -2.09 -10.62
N PHE A 59 -19.70 -3.13 -11.36
CA PHE A 59 -18.98 -4.39 -11.52
C PHE A 59 -17.69 -4.19 -12.34
N ASN A 60 -16.77 -3.43 -11.77
CA ASN A 60 -15.38 -3.37 -12.14
C ASN A 60 -14.68 -3.99 -10.95
N LEU A 61 -13.76 -4.92 -11.17
CA LEU A 61 -13.09 -5.71 -10.13
C LEU A 61 -11.60 -5.36 -9.99
N ASN A 62 -11.14 -4.33 -10.71
CA ASN A 62 -9.73 -3.90 -10.71
C ASN A 62 -9.38 -3.09 -9.45
N GLY A 63 -8.27 -3.42 -8.79
CA GLY A 63 -7.75 -2.63 -7.69
C GLY A 63 -6.25 -2.80 -7.56
N PHE A 64 -5.65 -2.01 -6.68
CA PHE A 64 -4.22 -2.07 -6.41
C PHE A 64 -3.93 -3.07 -5.27
N PHE A 65 -2.67 -3.52 -5.18
CA PHE A 65 -2.23 -4.58 -4.27
C PHE A 65 -3.11 -5.84 -4.38
N SER A 66 -3.36 -6.27 -5.61
CA SER A 66 -4.19 -7.44 -5.90
C SER A 66 -3.44 -8.75 -5.69
N GLY A 67 -4.18 -9.82 -5.35
CA GLY A 67 -3.64 -11.18 -5.33
C GLY A 67 -3.22 -11.72 -3.96
N CYS A 68 -3.87 -11.32 -2.86
CA CYS A 68 -3.60 -11.98 -1.58
C CYS A 68 -4.13 -13.42 -1.55
N HIS A 69 -3.22 -14.38 -1.48
CA HIS A 69 -3.54 -15.80 -1.39
C HIS A 69 -4.22 -16.14 -0.04
N PRO A 70 -5.23 -17.04 0.02
CA PRO A 70 -5.76 -17.91 -1.04
C PRO A 70 -6.86 -17.30 -1.92
N SER A 71 -7.30 -16.07 -1.64
CA SER A 71 -8.31 -15.40 -2.44
C SER A 71 -7.67 -14.54 -3.54
N LEU A 72 -8.50 -13.79 -4.22
CA LEU A 72 -8.05 -12.70 -5.06
C LEU A 72 -8.66 -11.46 -4.45
N CYS A 73 -7.94 -10.88 -3.48
CA CYS A 73 -8.34 -9.61 -2.91
C CYS A 73 -7.76 -8.43 -3.69
N ALA A 74 -8.33 -7.26 -3.48
CA ALA A 74 -7.83 -5.99 -4.00
C ALA A 74 -8.28 -4.81 -3.13
N TYR A 75 -7.63 -3.67 -3.30
CA TYR A 75 -7.99 -2.43 -2.63
C TYR A 75 -8.37 -1.34 -3.63
N ARG A 76 -9.26 -0.45 -3.19
CA ARG A 76 -9.58 0.80 -3.89
C ARG A 76 -9.66 1.96 -2.93
N ILE A 77 -9.56 3.15 -3.49
CA ILE A 77 -9.93 4.38 -2.79
C ILE A 77 -10.95 5.13 -3.65
N THR A 78 -12.10 5.42 -3.05
CA THR A 78 -13.10 6.32 -3.62
C THR A 78 -13.00 7.66 -2.90
N TYR A 79 -12.87 8.75 -3.64
CA TYR A 79 -12.70 10.08 -3.06
C TYR A 79 -13.46 11.15 -3.82
N LEU A 80 -13.82 12.20 -3.09
CA LEU A 80 -14.52 13.37 -3.58
C LEU A 80 -13.55 14.55 -3.62
N GLU A 81 -13.25 15.02 -4.83
CA GLU A 81 -12.43 16.20 -5.06
C GLU A 81 -13.18 17.16 -5.98
N LYS A 82 -13.33 18.42 -5.57
CA LYS A 82 -14.04 19.45 -6.35
C LYS A 82 -15.43 18.98 -6.83
N ASP A 83 -16.19 18.34 -5.94
CA ASP A 83 -17.54 17.83 -6.17
C ASP A 83 -17.65 16.74 -7.25
N GLN A 84 -16.51 16.12 -7.61
CA GLN A 84 -16.46 15.00 -8.53
C GLN A 84 -15.91 13.76 -7.83
N TRP A 85 -16.64 12.64 -7.95
CA TRP A 85 -16.20 11.34 -7.49
C TRP A 85 -15.11 10.80 -8.38
N LYS A 86 -14.05 10.29 -7.74
CA LYS A 86 -12.91 9.66 -8.39
C LYS A 86 -12.58 8.35 -7.68
N ILE A 87 -12.03 7.40 -8.42
CA ILE A 87 -11.68 6.08 -7.92
C ILE A 87 -10.23 5.80 -8.27
N ILE A 88 -9.49 5.22 -7.32
CA ILE A 88 -8.11 4.75 -7.47
C ILE A 88 -8.16 3.23 -7.57
N GLN A 89 -7.64 2.71 -8.68
CA GLN A 89 -7.64 1.27 -8.97
C GLN A 89 -6.25 0.73 -9.33
N SER A 90 -5.25 1.62 -9.44
CA SER A 90 -3.87 1.24 -9.76
C SER A 90 -2.87 1.83 -8.78
N GLU A 91 -1.70 1.20 -8.69
CA GLU A 91 -0.59 1.67 -7.85
C GLU A 91 -0.04 3.02 -8.32
N LYS A 92 -0.12 3.32 -9.63
CA LYS A 92 0.26 4.63 -10.20
C LYS A 92 -0.68 5.74 -9.72
N GLU A 93 -1.98 5.49 -9.71
CA GLU A 93 -2.97 6.42 -9.18
C GLU A 93 -2.81 6.57 -7.66
N LEU A 94 -2.53 5.47 -6.95
CA LEU A 94 -2.27 5.51 -5.51
C LEU A 94 -1.07 6.40 -5.18
N LYS A 95 0.04 6.26 -5.92
CA LYS A 95 1.20 7.16 -5.77
C LYS A 95 0.82 8.63 -5.98
N THR A 96 0.01 8.91 -6.99
CA THR A 96 -0.47 10.28 -7.28
C THR A 96 -1.35 10.83 -6.16
N PHE A 97 -2.20 9.99 -5.56
CA PHE A 97 -3.10 10.40 -4.48
C PHE A 97 -2.40 10.64 -3.15
N ILE A 98 -1.35 9.88 -2.87
CA ILE A 98 -0.46 10.15 -1.73
C ILE A 98 0.16 11.53 -1.90
N ASP A 99 0.58 11.91 -3.12
CA ASP A 99 1.15 13.22 -3.51
C ASP A 99 2.48 13.53 -2.79
N LYS A 100 2.42 13.69 -1.46
CA LYS A 100 3.52 13.95 -0.56
C LYS A 100 3.62 12.89 0.54
N ILE A 101 4.84 12.59 0.94
CA ILE A 101 5.13 11.70 2.08
C ILE A 101 5.17 12.54 3.36
N ASP A 102 4.05 12.57 4.07
CA ASP A 102 3.90 13.26 5.35
C ASP A 102 4.22 12.34 6.54
N ASN A 103 4.08 11.02 6.36
CA ASN A 103 4.35 10.03 7.39
C ASN A 103 5.06 8.77 6.87
N VAL A 104 5.53 7.95 7.81
CA VAL A 104 6.29 6.73 7.48
C VAL A 104 5.45 5.68 6.76
N TYR A 105 4.14 5.62 7.01
CA TYR A 105 3.26 4.63 6.40
C TYR A 105 3.10 4.89 4.89
N GLU A 106 3.01 6.16 4.50
CA GLU A 106 3.04 6.57 3.08
C GLU A 106 4.38 6.21 2.43
N ALA A 107 5.50 6.37 3.13
CA ALA A 107 6.81 5.95 2.62
C ALA A 107 6.83 4.42 2.36
N TYR A 108 6.29 3.62 3.29
CA TYR A 108 6.17 2.17 3.09
C TYR A 108 5.24 1.82 1.93
N LEU A 109 4.15 2.55 1.72
CA LEU A 109 3.28 2.38 0.55
C LEU A 109 4.04 2.63 -0.76
N ILE A 110 4.90 3.66 -0.81
CA ILE A 110 5.78 3.87 -1.98
C ILE A 110 6.71 2.68 -2.19
N GLY A 111 7.30 2.14 -1.13
CA GLY A 111 8.10 0.92 -1.21
C GLY A 111 7.32 -0.26 -1.79
N LYS A 112 6.09 -0.48 -1.33
CA LYS A 112 5.19 -1.53 -1.83
C LYS A 112 4.83 -1.37 -3.31
N ILE A 113 4.51 -0.15 -3.74
CA ILE A 113 4.27 0.21 -5.16
C ILE A 113 5.49 -0.12 -6.04
N ASN A 114 6.68 -0.26 -5.46
CA ASN A 114 7.91 -0.61 -6.16
C ASN A 114 8.38 -2.04 -5.86
N GLU A 115 7.44 -2.95 -5.53
CA GLU A 115 7.68 -4.39 -5.32
C GLU A 115 8.60 -4.71 -4.13
N TYR A 116 8.63 -3.86 -3.12
CA TYR A 116 9.26 -4.17 -1.84
C TYR A 116 8.19 -4.49 -0.80
N ASP A 117 8.44 -5.50 0.03
CA ASP A 117 7.58 -5.90 1.11
C ASP A 117 8.17 -5.57 2.48
N ILE A 118 7.31 -5.63 3.49
CA ILE A 118 7.68 -5.41 4.88
C ILE A 118 7.74 -6.77 5.57
N ASP A 119 8.91 -7.16 6.06
CA ASP A 119 9.01 -8.38 6.88
C ASP A 119 8.55 -8.06 8.31
N GLN A 120 7.31 -8.43 8.63
CA GLN A 120 6.77 -8.26 9.98
C GLN A 120 7.55 -9.01 11.07
N ASN A 121 8.34 -10.03 10.69
CA ASN A 121 9.06 -10.90 11.60
C ASN A 121 10.57 -10.57 11.68
N SER A 122 11.06 -9.58 10.92
CA SER A 122 12.50 -9.28 10.86
C SER A 122 12.79 -7.80 10.64
N GLU A 123 13.58 -7.21 11.54
CA GLU A 123 14.08 -5.84 11.41
C GLU A 123 14.95 -5.62 10.15
N LYS A 124 15.48 -6.71 9.57
CA LYS A 124 16.25 -6.64 8.32
C LYS A 124 15.35 -6.25 7.14
N GLY A 125 14.07 -6.62 7.17
CA GLY A 125 13.07 -6.26 6.16
C GLY A 125 12.04 -5.25 6.67
N ASN A 126 12.25 -4.64 7.84
CA ASN A 126 11.31 -3.72 8.46
C ASN A 126 12.01 -2.74 9.40
N GLY A 127 12.39 -1.59 8.87
CA GLY A 127 12.96 -0.50 9.67
C GLY A 127 12.81 0.83 8.97
N PHE A 128 12.90 1.92 9.72
CA PHE A 128 12.88 3.25 9.13
C PHE A 128 13.67 4.24 9.97
N VAL A 129 14.18 5.27 9.28
CA VAL A 129 14.79 6.46 9.89
C VAL A 129 14.20 7.67 9.17
N LYS A 130 13.59 8.58 9.95
CA LYS A 130 13.13 9.86 9.41
C LYS A 130 14.34 10.72 9.03
N GLN A 131 14.29 11.32 7.85
CA GLN A 131 15.27 12.28 7.37
C GLN A 131 14.62 13.66 7.22
N LYS A 132 15.43 14.68 6.96
CA LYS A 132 14.93 16.04 6.70
C LYS A 132 13.99 16.06 5.48
N ASP A 133 14.41 15.37 4.42
CA ASP A 133 13.75 15.43 3.11
C ASP A 133 13.00 14.13 2.76
N GLY A 134 12.69 13.29 3.75
CA GLY A 134 11.94 12.05 3.55
C GLY A 134 12.26 10.95 4.58
N TYR A 135 12.38 9.71 4.11
CA TYR A 135 12.61 8.53 4.95
C TYR A 135 13.64 7.59 4.31
N LYS A 136 14.48 7.01 5.17
CA LYS A 136 15.21 5.78 4.83
C LYS A 136 14.46 4.59 5.35
N LEU A 137 14.09 3.65 4.49
CA LEU A 137 13.39 2.42 4.86
C LEU A 137 14.29 1.21 4.69
N LYS A 138 14.17 0.24 5.59
CA LYS A 138 14.58 -1.14 5.37
C LYS A 138 13.34 -1.95 5.03
N MET A 139 13.34 -2.53 3.85
CA MET A 139 12.30 -3.40 3.31
C MET A 139 12.95 -4.65 2.72
N MET A 140 12.16 -5.59 2.22
CA MET A 140 12.68 -6.79 1.60
C MET A 140 12.07 -7.09 0.25
N LYS A 141 12.78 -7.88 -0.56
CA LYS A 141 12.17 -8.64 -1.64
C LYS A 141 12.09 -10.09 -1.22
N TYR A 142 10.93 -10.70 -1.47
CA TYR A 142 10.67 -12.11 -1.23
C TYR A 142 10.63 -12.85 -2.57
N ASN A 143 11.32 -13.98 -2.63
CA ASN A 143 11.18 -14.94 -3.71
C ASN A 143 10.71 -16.26 -3.09
N ASN A 144 9.74 -16.92 -3.71
CA ASN A 144 9.18 -18.18 -3.25
C ASN A 144 9.96 -19.40 -3.78
N CYS A 145 10.79 -19.27 -4.83
CA CYS A 145 11.50 -20.40 -5.42
C CYS A 145 12.85 -20.00 -6.07
N PRO A 146 13.99 -20.40 -5.49
CA PRO A 146 14.11 -20.91 -4.11
C PRO A 146 13.70 -19.84 -3.10
N GLU A 147 13.16 -20.26 -1.96
CA GLU A 147 12.68 -19.34 -0.94
C GLU A 147 13.85 -18.47 -0.45
N SER A 148 13.68 -17.15 -0.57
CA SER A 148 14.69 -16.22 -0.11
C SER A 148 14.10 -14.87 0.27
N LYS A 149 14.80 -14.21 1.20
CA LYS A 149 14.52 -12.84 1.61
C LYS A 149 15.79 -12.01 1.52
N GLU A 150 15.73 -10.99 0.68
CA GLU A 150 16.81 -10.02 0.51
C GLU A 150 16.42 -8.69 1.13
N SER A 151 17.30 -8.12 1.95
CA SER A 151 17.08 -6.83 2.58
C SER A 151 17.54 -5.70 1.67
N PHE A 152 16.75 -4.63 1.59
CA PHE A 152 17.08 -3.41 0.87
C PHE A 152 16.91 -2.18 1.75
N THR A 153 17.81 -1.22 1.61
CA THR A 153 17.66 0.13 2.14
C THR A 153 17.21 1.06 1.01
N LEU A 154 16.02 1.65 1.15
CA LEU A 154 15.45 2.61 0.21
C LEU A 154 15.55 4.01 0.81
N SER A 155 15.99 4.99 0.03
CA SER A 155 15.90 6.41 0.38
C SER A 155 14.76 7.04 -0.41
N ILE A 156 13.68 7.41 0.27
CA ILE A 156 12.46 7.95 -0.32
C ILE A 156 12.33 9.40 0.10
N ASN A 157 12.21 10.31 -0.86
CA ASN A 157 12.04 11.73 -0.54
C ASN A 157 10.57 12.10 -0.27
N ASN A 158 10.34 13.34 0.17
CA ASN A 158 9.02 13.87 0.50
C ASN A 158 8.04 13.87 -0.69
N ASN A 159 8.51 13.75 -1.94
CA ASN A 159 7.66 13.67 -3.13
C ASN A 159 7.37 12.21 -3.55
N GLY A 160 7.74 11.23 -2.72
CA GLY A 160 7.50 9.82 -2.99
C GLY A 160 8.40 9.24 -4.08
N ASN A 161 9.56 9.85 -4.35
CA ASN A 161 10.55 9.31 -5.27
C ASN A 161 11.61 8.52 -4.51
N ILE A 162 11.95 7.33 -5.02
CA ILE A 162 13.07 6.54 -4.52
C ILE A 162 14.35 7.11 -5.15
N GLU A 163 15.16 7.80 -4.35
CA GLU A 163 16.40 8.45 -4.80
C GLU A 163 17.57 7.48 -4.85
N ASN A 164 17.55 6.46 -3.98
CA ASN A 164 18.59 5.45 -3.93
C ASN A 164 18.05 4.15 -3.33
N THR A 165 18.53 3.03 -3.86
CA THR A 165 18.28 1.69 -3.34
C THR A 165 19.61 0.97 -3.15
N LYS A 166 19.83 0.43 -1.96
CA LYS A 166 21.01 -0.38 -1.64
C LYS A 166 20.58 -1.75 -1.14
N SER A 167 21.05 -2.82 -1.79
CA SER A 167 20.94 -4.17 -1.21
C SER A 167 21.82 -4.26 0.04
N ASN A 168 21.25 -4.81 1.11
CA ASN A 168 21.97 -5.20 2.32
C ASN A 168 22.29 -6.72 2.32
N GLY A 169 21.99 -7.41 1.22
CA GLY A 169 22.18 -8.83 1.05
C GLY A 169 21.03 -9.68 1.58
N PHE A 170 21.15 -10.97 1.29
CA PHE A 170 20.21 -11.98 1.75
C PHE A 170 20.42 -12.28 3.22
N TYR A 171 19.33 -12.36 3.96
CA TYR A 171 19.33 -12.77 5.36
C TYR A 171 18.58 -14.07 5.60
N PHE A 172 17.94 -14.59 4.55
CA PHE A 172 17.33 -15.90 4.50
C PHE A 172 17.42 -16.41 3.07
N LYS A 173 17.88 -17.66 2.90
CA LYS A 173 17.97 -18.39 1.63
C LYS A 173 17.85 -19.88 1.93
N THR A 174 17.03 -20.59 1.18
CA THR A 174 16.96 -22.05 1.17
C THR A 174 17.19 -22.57 -0.26
N THR A 175 17.18 -23.88 -0.43
CA THR A 175 17.08 -24.54 -1.75
C THR A 175 15.64 -24.92 -2.10
N ASP A 176 14.73 -24.80 -1.14
CA ASP A 176 13.36 -25.28 -1.23
C ASP A 176 12.45 -24.20 -1.82
N CYS A 177 11.34 -24.62 -2.42
CA CYS A 177 10.33 -23.70 -2.96
C CYS A 177 9.06 -23.77 -2.11
N ILE A 178 8.43 -22.62 -1.86
CA ILE A 178 7.09 -22.55 -1.28
C ILE A 178 6.07 -22.59 -2.42
N ILE A 179 5.29 -23.67 -2.45
CA ILE A 179 4.17 -23.89 -3.37
C ILE A 179 2.88 -23.71 -2.57
N TYR A 180 2.00 -22.84 -3.06
CA TYR A 180 0.68 -22.57 -2.50
C TYR A 180 -0.41 -23.31 -3.29
#